data_AF-A0AAD4BL98-F1
#
_entry.id   AF-A0AAD4BL98-F1
#
_cell.length_a   1.000
_cell.length_b   1.000
_cell.length_c   1.000
_cell.angle_alpha   90.00
_cell.angle_beta   90.00
_cell.angle_gamma   90.00
#
_symmetry.space_group_name_H-M   'P 1'
#
loop_
_entity.id
_entity.type
_entity.pdbx_description
1 polymer ?
#
loop_
_entity_poly.entity_id
_entity_poly.type
_entity_poly.pdbx_seq_one_letter_code
_entity_poly.pdbx_strand_id
1 'polypeptide(L)'
;MQSSLSWSGPGKSPVFTIFVSTQLPPSAKFLQAPITETAFDCHPSFPLRIGKWRLNQLGELHFLARFGRPLFWTMLAWDEEGTGLEVLLRDMMGLARMKLIFDNDIYKREHSHTAMLVLLDVLIMIDYEPMGKLVRELEVEMVASHMKTAFSIPQHGRYVISGYPSEPFLAEAATRQDSYFGMARFLMQYLDAGLIDHSRKTEMVVRLLLSGAYMGAVIAEQADEANNQHTDINFSKGCSLLGFLKPYNVASGFTLESAFERAVVRFTHFTKAADCSAITTRSMVASFLRGLAVVRPQNLGAGIDIAIPILLDKDRKISEPSMSGLLIRVQLRDQPGGVDEMGFFPQVSAARQDMRPYMTLVAKVGVEAPRQSPDVNATKSSMGSSVPNVSGVEEDKEDEKDHPRYSIRAYGCTHATWNINVYDSSYYTHILATDDLLANHPRQDATSLDLVHQMLPFWDSKHPARVLGVEQHQVCDDVRPRAAVEVGSYEASMVGLEAEKSSTSGQEVSMMVDESA
;
A
#
# COMPACT_ATOMS: atom_id res chain seq x y z
N MET A 1 -21.18 -6.28 -40.41
CA MET A 1 -20.73 -4.98 -39.87
C MET A 1 -21.21 -3.87 -40.78
N GLN A 2 -22.24 -3.12 -40.36
CA GLN A 2 -22.59 -1.80 -40.87
C GLN A 2 -23.25 -1.07 -39.69
N SER A 3 -22.79 0.13 -39.38
CA SER A 3 -23.31 0.96 -38.29
C SER A 3 -24.23 2.03 -38.85
N SER A 4 -25.48 2.07 -38.39
CA SER A 4 -26.38 3.21 -38.58
C SER A 4 -26.60 3.90 -37.24
N LEU A 5 -26.08 5.11 -37.10
CA LEU A 5 -26.38 6.00 -35.98
C LEU A 5 -27.59 6.86 -36.35
N SER A 6 -28.75 6.57 -35.74
CA SER A 6 -29.93 7.44 -35.81
C SER A 6 -29.97 8.33 -34.57
N TRP A 7 -29.80 9.64 -34.75
CA TRP A 7 -29.87 10.61 -33.67
C TRP A 7 -31.33 10.99 -33.40
N SER A 8 -31.86 10.62 -32.22
CA SER A 8 -33.18 11.08 -31.75
C SER A 8 -33.00 12.23 -30.75
N GLY A 9 -33.76 13.31 -30.92
CA GLY A 9 -33.55 14.60 -30.27
C GLY A 9 -33.66 14.67 -28.73
N PRO A 10 -33.48 15.87 -28.16
CA PRO A 10 -33.26 16.08 -26.73
C PRO A 10 -34.51 15.74 -25.91
N GLY A 11 -34.32 14.99 -24.81
CA GLY A 11 -35.40 14.62 -23.88
C GLY A 11 -35.47 13.14 -23.49
N LYS A 12 -34.59 12.29 -24.02
CA LYS A 12 -34.43 10.90 -23.56
C LYS A 12 -32.98 10.65 -23.15
N SER A 13 -32.78 10.23 -21.91
CA SER A 13 -31.49 9.77 -21.41
C SER A 13 -30.94 8.66 -22.33
N PRO A 14 -29.64 8.65 -22.66
CA PRO A 14 -29.07 7.58 -23.46
C PRO A 14 -29.20 6.26 -22.69
N VAL A 15 -30.04 5.36 -23.20
CA VAL A 15 -30.10 3.98 -22.70
C VAL A 15 -28.83 3.29 -23.16
N PHE A 16 -27.81 3.30 -22.30
CA PHE A 16 -26.64 2.45 -22.47
C PHE A 16 -27.08 0.99 -22.31
N THR A 17 -27.38 0.35 -23.44
CA THR A 17 -27.55 -1.10 -23.50
C THR A 17 -26.20 -1.75 -23.22
N ILE A 18 -25.96 -2.09 -21.95
CA ILE A 18 -24.85 -2.96 -21.57
C ILE A 18 -25.14 -4.31 -22.24
N PHE A 19 -24.33 -4.66 -23.24
CA PHE A 19 -24.34 -6.01 -23.78
C PHE A 19 -23.81 -6.95 -22.69
N VAL A 20 -24.73 -7.62 -21.99
CA VAL A 20 -24.40 -8.75 -21.15
C VAL A 20 -23.67 -9.75 -22.02
N SER A 21 -22.39 -9.99 -21.73
CA SER A 21 -21.58 -10.97 -22.44
C SER A 21 -22.20 -12.35 -22.21
N THR A 22 -22.96 -12.83 -23.19
CA THR A 22 -23.44 -14.20 -23.20
C THR A 22 -22.22 -15.11 -23.18
N GLN A 23 -22.19 -16.10 -22.27
CA GLN A 23 -21.15 -17.13 -22.29
C GLN A 23 -21.16 -17.80 -23.67
N LEU A 24 -20.14 -17.49 -24.47
CA LEU A 24 -20.08 -17.91 -25.86
C LEU A 24 -19.86 -19.43 -25.96
N PRO A 25 -20.28 -20.07 -27.06
CA PRO A 25 -20.13 -21.51 -27.24
C PRO A 25 -18.67 -21.96 -27.09
N PRO A 26 -18.39 -23.12 -26.46
CA PRO A 26 -17.03 -23.66 -26.32
C PRO A 26 -16.25 -23.89 -27.63
N SER A 27 -16.91 -23.75 -28.79
CA SER A 27 -16.35 -23.93 -30.12
C SER A 27 -15.70 -22.67 -30.72
N ALA A 28 -15.78 -21.51 -30.06
CA ALA A 28 -15.17 -20.25 -30.54
C ALA A 28 -13.64 -20.26 -30.36
N LYS A 29 -12.92 -20.95 -31.25
CA LYS A 29 -11.46 -21.18 -31.15
C LYS A 29 -10.59 -19.90 -31.15
N PHE A 30 -11.11 -18.77 -31.61
CA PHE A 30 -10.41 -17.49 -31.65
C PHE A 30 -11.36 -16.35 -31.28
N LEU A 31 -11.38 -15.99 -30.00
CA LEU A 31 -11.93 -14.69 -29.58
C LEU A 31 -10.92 -13.60 -29.94
N GLN A 32 -11.39 -12.47 -30.46
CA GLN A 32 -10.56 -11.29 -30.62
C GLN A 32 -10.09 -10.82 -29.24
N ALA A 33 -8.79 -10.53 -29.09
CA ALA A 33 -8.25 -9.98 -27.85
C ALA A 33 -8.97 -8.66 -27.51
N PRO A 34 -9.50 -8.50 -26.28
CA PRO A 34 -10.08 -7.23 -25.85
C PRO A 34 -9.03 -6.13 -25.86
N ILE A 35 -9.39 -4.94 -26.36
CA ILE A 35 -8.52 -3.76 -26.27
C ILE A 35 -8.56 -3.28 -24.82
N THR A 36 -7.41 -3.36 -24.14
CA THR A 36 -7.22 -2.94 -22.74
C THR A 36 -6.14 -1.87 -22.61
N GLU A 37 -5.35 -1.70 -23.66
CA GLU A 37 -4.28 -0.72 -23.81
C GLU A 37 -4.87 0.68 -23.98
N THR A 38 -4.66 1.55 -22.98
CA THR A 38 -5.10 2.94 -23.01
C THR A 38 -3.93 3.89 -22.83
N ALA A 39 -4.00 5.07 -23.45
CA ALA A 39 -2.98 6.10 -23.28
C ALA A 39 -3.03 6.68 -21.85
N PHE A 40 -1.87 6.82 -21.23
CA PHE A 40 -1.73 7.24 -19.84
C PHE A 40 -0.55 8.21 -19.70
N ASP A 41 -0.68 9.24 -18.86
CA ASP A 41 0.30 10.32 -18.65
C ASP A 41 0.74 11.03 -19.97
N CYS A 42 -0.17 11.11 -20.94
CA CYS A 42 0.12 11.62 -22.29
C CYS A 42 0.00 13.16 -22.44
N HIS A 43 -0.06 13.92 -21.34
CA HIS A 43 -0.13 15.38 -21.40
C HIS A 43 1.16 15.98 -22.00
N PRO A 44 1.10 17.03 -22.85
CA PRO A 44 2.28 17.58 -23.56
C PRO A 44 3.45 18.08 -22.69
N SER A 45 3.28 18.20 -21.38
CA SER A 45 4.36 18.57 -20.45
C SER A 45 5.22 17.39 -19.96
N PHE A 46 4.92 16.15 -20.33
CA PHE A 46 5.73 14.99 -19.94
C PHE A 46 6.93 14.80 -20.89
N PRO A 47 8.08 14.30 -20.38
CA PRO A 47 8.36 14.00 -18.97
C PRO A 47 8.56 15.28 -18.13
N LEU A 48 8.06 15.25 -16.88
CA LEU A 48 8.20 16.38 -15.97
C LEU A 48 9.67 16.61 -15.58
N ARG A 49 10.15 17.86 -15.66
CA ARG A 49 11.51 18.23 -15.27
C ARG A 49 11.64 18.32 -13.75
N ILE A 50 12.46 17.45 -13.16
CA ILE A 50 12.84 17.48 -11.74
C ILE A 50 13.49 18.84 -11.41
N GLY A 51 13.25 19.38 -10.21
CA GLY A 51 13.78 20.69 -9.79
C GLY A 51 13.08 21.91 -10.41
N LYS A 52 12.08 21.71 -11.29
CA LYS A 52 11.24 22.81 -11.80
C LYS A 52 10.14 23.21 -10.80
N TRP A 53 9.54 22.22 -10.14
CA TRP A 53 8.30 22.37 -9.38
C TRP A 53 8.52 22.76 -7.91
N ARG A 54 7.51 23.41 -7.33
CA ARG A 54 7.39 23.74 -5.90
C ARG A 54 6.09 23.15 -5.33
N LEU A 55 6.03 22.99 -4.00
CA LEU A 55 4.88 22.37 -3.32
C LEU A 55 3.53 23.00 -3.68
N ASN A 56 3.46 24.34 -3.66
CA ASN A 56 2.23 25.08 -3.95
C ASN A 56 1.61 24.77 -5.32
N GLN A 57 2.44 24.40 -6.31
CA GLN A 57 2.01 24.04 -7.66
C GLN A 57 1.45 22.62 -7.76
N LEU A 58 1.80 21.73 -6.81
CA LEU A 58 1.39 20.32 -6.87
C LEU A 58 -0.06 20.10 -6.38
N GLY A 59 -0.55 20.95 -5.50
CA GLY A 59 -1.92 20.86 -4.98
C GLY A 59 -2.98 21.38 -5.94
N GLU A 60 -2.59 22.09 -7.00
CA GLU A 60 -3.55 22.68 -7.94
C GLU A 60 -4.25 21.60 -8.78
N LEU A 61 -5.57 21.64 -8.87
CA LEU A 61 -6.36 20.64 -9.63
C LEU A 61 -5.93 20.55 -11.10
N HIS A 62 -5.55 21.69 -11.70
CA HIS A 62 -4.99 21.76 -13.04
C HIS A 62 -3.70 20.94 -13.21
N PHE A 63 -2.88 20.82 -12.14
CA PHE A 63 -1.65 20.04 -12.13
C PHE A 63 -1.95 18.55 -12.00
N LEU A 64 -2.90 18.18 -11.13
CA LEU A 64 -3.36 16.79 -10.94
C LEU A 64 -3.92 16.20 -12.24
N ALA A 65 -4.71 16.97 -12.98
CA ALA A 65 -5.39 16.56 -14.21
C ALA A 65 -4.43 16.09 -15.33
N ARG A 66 -3.15 16.48 -15.28
CA ARG A 66 -2.12 16.07 -16.26
C ARG A 66 -1.80 14.58 -16.18
N PHE A 67 -1.88 14.01 -14.99
CA PHE A 67 -1.59 12.60 -14.73
C PHE A 67 -2.82 11.74 -15.00
N GLY A 68 -2.60 10.53 -15.51
CA GLY A 68 -3.66 9.56 -15.71
C GLY A 68 -4.17 9.46 -17.13
N ARG A 69 -5.44 9.09 -17.27
CA ARG A 69 -6.14 9.05 -18.56
C ARG A 69 -6.27 10.46 -19.15
N PRO A 70 -6.30 10.61 -20.49
CA PRO A 70 -6.37 11.93 -21.13
C PRO A 70 -7.61 12.76 -20.78
N LEU A 71 -8.68 12.11 -20.32
CA LEU A 71 -10.00 12.70 -20.02
C LEU A 71 -9.92 14.09 -19.37
N PHE A 72 -9.21 14.23 -18.25
CA PHE A 72 -9.24 15.46 -17.47
C PHE A 72 -8.42 16.59 -18.11
N TRP A 73 -7.17 16.35 -18.51
CA TRP A 73 -6.37 17.42 -19.13
C TRP A 73 -6.90 17.85 -20.49
N THR A 74 -7.53 16.95 -21.27
CA THR A 74 -8.13 17.35 -22.56
C THR A 74 -9.35 18.26 -22.39
N MET A 75 -10.10 18.12 -21.28
CA MET A 75 -11.18 19.06 -20.96
C MET A 75 -10.63 20.46 -20.63
N LEU A 76 -9.51 20.54 -19.89
CA LEU A 76 -8.85 21.81 -19.58
C LEU A 76 -8.21 22.47 -20.80
N ALA A 77 -7.70 21.69 -21.74
CA ALA A 77 -7.09 22.20 -22.97
C ALA A 77 -8.11 22.85 -23.93
N TRP A 78 -9.41 22.70 -23.69
CA TRP A 78 -10.49 23.29 -24.50
C TRP A 78 -10.91 24.69 -24.04
N ASP A 79 -10.53 25.13 -22.83
CA ASP A 79 -10.80 26.50 -22.34
C ASP A 79 -9.77 27.50 -22.88
N GLU A 80 -9.89 27.83 -24.18
CA GLU A 80 -8.95 28.73 -24.88
C GLU A 80 -8.98 30.18 -24.36
N GLU A 81 -10.09 30.63 -23.75
CA GLU A 81 -10.26 32.02 -23.28
C GLU A 81 -9.99 32.20 -21.77
N GLY A 82 -9.87 31.12 -20.99
CA GLY A 82 -9.37 31.13 -19.61
C GLY A 82 -10.23 31.88 -18.58
N THR A 83 -11.41 32.37 -18.97
CA THR A 83 -12.35 33.08 -18.09
C THR A 83 -13.18 32.13 -17.22
N GLY A 84 -13.17 30.82 -17.52
CA GLY A 84 -13.99 29.81 -16.86
C GLY A 84 -13.24 28.78 -16.00
N LEU A 85 -11.90 28.84 -15.92
CA LEU A 85 -11.07 27.74 -15.39
C LEU A 85 -11.50 27.19 -14.03
N GLU A 86 -11.81 28.05 -13.04
CA GLU A 86 -12.25 27.60 -11.70
C GLU A 86 -13.63 26.91 -11.74
N VAL A 87 -14.54 27.41 -12.57
CA VAL A 87 -15.86 26.79 -12.79
C VAL A 87 -15.69 25.42 -13.46
N LEU A 88 -14.85 25.34 -14.49
CA LEU A 88 -14.54 24.11 -15.19
C LEU A 88 -13.87 23.07 -14.25
N LEU A 89 -12.91 23.48 -13.42
CA LEU A 89 -12.24 22.60 -12.46
C LEU A 89 -13.21 22.06 -11.40
N ARG A 90 -14.12 22.89 -10.89
CA ARG A 90 -15.18 22.46 -9.96
C ARG A 90 -16.13 21.46 -10.63
N ASP A 91 -16.57 21.76 -11.85
CA ASP A 91 -17.53 20.91 -12.57
C ASP A 91 -16.89 19.58 -13.01
N MET A 92 -15.59 19.60 -13.36
CA MET A 92 -14.77 18.39 -13.56
C MET A 92 -14.59 17.56 -12.28
N MET A 93 -14.41 18.21 -11.13
CA MET A 93 -14.33 17.53 -9.83
C MET A 93 -15.66 16.87 -9.47
N GLY A 94 -16.79 17.56 -9.72
CA GLY A 94 -18.13 16.99 -9.62
C GLY A 94 -18.32 15.79 -10.55
N LEU A 95 -17.87 15.89 -11.81
CA LEU A 95 -17.91 14.79 -12.78
C LEU A 95 -17.09 13.58 -12.32
N ALA A 96 -15.87 13.80 -11.82
CA ALA A 96 -15.02 12.74 -11.28
C ALA A 96 -15.71 12.01 -10.11
N ARG A 97 -16.29 12.77 -9.17
CA ARG A 97 -17.06 12.23 -8.03
C ARG A 97 -18.26 11.41 -8.51
N MET A 98 -19.12 11.96 -9.37
CA MET A 98 -20.28 11.25 -9.96
C MET A 98 -19.87 9.95 -10.65
N LYS A 99 -18.74 9.95 -11.37
CA LYS A 99 -18.22 8.79 -12.10
C LYS A 99 -17.59 7.73 -11.18
N LEU A 100 -17.12 8.09 -9.99
CA LEU A 100 -16.66 7.12 -8.99
C LEU A 100 -17.83 6.47 -8.25
N ILE A 101 -18.85 7.24 -7.87
CA ILE A 101 -20.01 6.71 -7.12
C ILE A 101 -21.10 6.08 -8.01
N PHE A 102 -21.05 6.31 -9.33
CA PHE A 102 -22.10 5.95 -10.29
C PHE A 102 -23.50 6.46 -9.90
N ASP A 103 -23.54 7.70 -9.40
CA ASP A 103 -24.74 8.43 -8.99
C ASP A 103 -24.55 9.89 -9.42
N ASN A 104 -25.65 10.57 -9.77
CA ASN A 104 -25.60 11.99 -10.15
C ASN A 104 -25.70 12.91 -8.92
N ASP A 105 -26.12 12.40 -7.75
CA ASP A 105 -26.14 13.15 -6.51
C ASP A 105 -24.90 12.84 -5.65
N ILE A 106 -23.90 13.73 -5.74
CA ILE A 106 -22.66 13.66 -4.96
C ILE A 106 -22.83 14.09 -3.49
N TYR A 107 -24.00 14.58 -3.08
CA TYR A 107 -24.32 15.04 -1.72
C TYR A 107 -25.28 14.10 -0.97
N LYS A 108 -25.70 13.03 -1.64
CA LYS A 108 -26.52 11.95 -1.08
C LYS A 108 -25.81 11.31 0.12
N ARG A 109 -26.50 11.24 1.27
CA ARG A 109 -25.94 10.68 2.52
C ARG A 109 -25.62 9.18 2.46
N GLU A 110 -26.26 8.45 1.56
CA GLU A 110 -26.11 7.00 1.41
C GLU A 110 -25.89 6.64 -0.05
N HIS A 111 -24.67 6.24 -0.39
CA HIS A 111 -24.33 5.67 -1.69
C HIS A 111 -24.49 4.14 -1.67
N SER A 112 -24.39 3.50 -2.85
CA SER A 112 -24.36 2.04 -2.92
C SER A 112 -23.14 1.48 -2.18
N HIS A 113 -23.23 0.24 -1.69
CA HIS A 113 -22.09 -0.42 -1.09
C HIS A 113 -20.90 -0.45 -2.09
N THR A 114 -21.15 -0.77 -3.37
CA THR A 114 -20.12 -0.74 -4.44
C THR A 114 -19.42 0.62 -4.52
N ALA A 115 -20.16 1.73 -4.48
CA ALA A 115 -19.58 3.08 -4.50
C ALA A 115 -18.64 3.32 -3.30
N MET A 116 -19.03 2.88 -2.11
CA MET A 116 -18.17 2.99 -0.92
C MET A 116 -16.90 2.14 -1.04
N LEU A 117 -17.00 0.94 -1.61
CA LEU A 117 -15.84 0.09 -1.91
C LEU A 117 -14.91 0.72 -2.95
N VAL A 118 -15.46 1.34 -3.99
CA VAL A 118 -14.70 2.05 -5.03
C VAL A 118 -13.88 3.17 -4.43
N LEU A 119 -14.47 3.98 -3.54
CA LEU A 119 -13.76 5.06 -2.86
C LEU A 119 -12.60 4.49 -2.02
N LEU A 120 -12.82 3.39 -1.29
CA LEU A 120 -11.74 2.68 -0.59
C LEU A 120 -10.67 2.14 -1.55
N ASP A 121 -11.05 1.50 -2.65
CA ASP A 121 -10.11 0.90 -3.60
C ASP A 121 -9.21 1.96 -4.27
N VAL A 122 -9.76 3.14 -4.61
CA VAL A 122 -8.97 4.30 -5.07
C VAL A 122 -7.98 4.76 -4.01
N LEU A 123 -8.39 4.84 -2.73
CA LEU A 123 -7.61 5.47 -1.66
C LEU A 123 -6.60 4.53 -1.00
N ILE A 124 -6.93 3.24 -0.82
CA ILE A 124 -6.11 2.26 -0.10
C ILE A 124 -5.67 1.07 -0.95
N MET A 125 -6.13 0.94 -2.21
CA MET A 125 -5.74 -0.10 -3.18
C MET A 125 -6.06 -1.52 -2.69
N ILE A 126 -7.29 -1.97 -2.90
CA ILE A 126 -7.78 -3.24 -2.36
C ILE A 126 -7.30 -4.42 -3.22
N ASP A 127 -6.93 -5.51 -2.55
CA ASP A 127 -6.52 -6.76 -3.17
C ASP A 127 -7.68 -7.77 -3.17
N TYR A 128 -8.12 -8.14 -4.37
CA TYR A 128 -9.28 -8.99 -4.61
C TYR A 128 -8.87 -10.41 -4.96
N GLU A 129 -9.65 -11.41 -4.53
CA GLU A 129 -9.43 -12.83 -4.88
C GLU A 129 -10.05 -13.17 -6.25
N PRO A 130 -9.28 -13.26 -7.35
CA PRO A 130 -9.79 -13.29 -8.72
C PRO A 130 -10.64 -14.54 -9.06
N MET A 131 -10.54 -15.61 -8.26
CA MET A 131 -11.28 -16.85 -8.49
C MET A 131 -12.68 -16.87 -7.85
N GLY A 132 -13.02 -15.90 -6.99
CA GLY A 132 -14.36 -15.75 -6.43
C GLY A 132 -15.40 -15.37 -7.49
N LYS A 133 -16.55 -16.06 -7.55
CA LYS A 133 -17.62 -15.70 -8.52
C LYS A 133 -18.13 -14.27 -8.29
N LEU A 134 -18.44 -13.93 -7.04
CA LEU A 134 -18.95 -12.62 -6.66
C LEU A 134 -17.91 -11.52 -6.92
N VAL A 135 -16.62 -11.80 -6.65
CA VAL A 135 -15.51 -10.88 -6.94
C VAL A 135 -15.44 -10.53 -8.43
N ARG A 136 -15.60 -11.52 -9.32
CA ARG A 136 -15.62 -11.25 -10.77
C ARG A 136 -16.81 -10.41 -11.23
N GLU A 137 -17.99 -10.67 -10.68
CA GLU A 137 -19.19 -9.89 -11.00
C GLU A 137 -19.00 -8.43 -10.54
N LEU A 138 -18.43 -8.25 -9.34
CA LEU A 138 -18.06 -6.97 -8.76
C LEU A 138 -16.97 -6.22 -9.55
N GLU A 139 -15.87 -6.87 -9.96
CA GLU A 139 -14.82 -6.22 -10.76
C GLU A 139 -15.35 -5.76 -12.12
N VAL A 140 -16.23 -6.55 -12.76
CA VAL A 140 -16.89 -6.15 -14.01
C VAL A 140 -17.82 -4.95 -13.81
N GLU A 141 -18.59 -4.91 -12.71
CA GLU A 141 -19.39 -3.74 -12.31
C GLU A 141 -18.52 -2.50 -12.09
N MET A 142 -17.41 -2.64 -11.34
CA MET A 142 -16.49 -1.52 -11.06
C MET A 142 -15.83 -0.97 -12.33
N VAL A 143 -15.47 -1.82 -13.29
CA VAL A 143 -14.93 -1.40 -14.60
C VAL A 143 -16.00 -0.74 -15.46
N ALA A 144 -17.23 -1.28 -15.50
CA ALA A 144 -18.30 -0.75 -16.33
C ALA A 144 -18.86 0.59 -15.84
N SER A 145 -18.96 0.76 -14.51
CA SER A 145 -19.74 1.84 -13.89
C SER A 145 -18.91 2.82 -13.05
N HIS A 146 -17.77 2.40 -12.51
CA HIS A 146 -17.06 3.10 -11.43
C HIS A 146 -15.63 3.52 -11.77
N MET A 147 -15.34 3.79 -13.04
CA MET A 147 -14.04 4.26 -13.55
C MET A 147 -12.84 3.31 -13.32
N LYS A 148 -13.02 2.09 -12.81
CA LYS A 148 -11.93 1.11 -12.66
C LYS A 148 -11.39 0.74 -14.05
N THR A 149 -10.09 0.52 -14.15
CA THR A 149 -9.43 0.19 -15.42
C THR A 149 -9.20 -1.30 -15.51
N ALA A 150 -9.64 -1.94 -16.60
CA ALA A 150 -9.20 -3.29 -16.94
C ALA A 150 -7.79 -3.22 -17.54
N PHE A 151 -6.80 -3.73 -16.82
CA PHE A 151 -5.41 -3.78 -17.27
C PHE A 151 -5.14 -4.96 -18.21
N SER A 152 -5.86 -6.07 -18.02
CA SER A 152 -5.76 -7.24 -18.89
C SER A 152 -6.99 -8.14 -18.74
N ILE A 153 -7.30 -8.90 -19.80
CA ILE A 153 -8.25 -10.01 -19.76
C ILE A 153 -7.49 -11.25 -20.27
N PRO A 154 -7.21 -12.26 -19.41
CA PRO A 154 -6.47 -13.45 -19.83
C PRO A 154 -7.16 -14.20 -20.97
N GLN A 155 -6.40 -14.94 -21.77
CA GLN A 155 -6.89 -15.63 -22.98
C GLN A 155 -8.10 -16.55 -22.73
N HIS A 156 -8.21 -17.14 -21.55
CA HIS A 156 -9.34 -18.00 -21.18
C HIS A 156 -10.62 -17.22 -20.78
N GLY A 157 -10.58 -15.89 -20.74
CA GLY A 157 -11.74 -15.00 -20.53
C GLY A 157 -12.51 -15.21 -19.21
N ARG A 158 -11.87 -15.72 -18.16
CA ARG A 158 -12.57 -16.15 -16.92
C ARG A 158 -12.68 -15.06 -15.87
N TYR A 159 -11.77 -14.10 -15.83
CA TYR A 159 -11.74 -12.96 -14.91
C TYR A 159 -11.11 -11.76 -15.63
N VAL A 160 -11.17 -10.58 -15.02
CA VAL A 160 -10.51 -9.36 -15.48
C VAL A 160 -9.38 -9.07 -14.49
N ILE A 161 -8.20 -8.66 -14.96
CA ILE A 161 -7.18 -8.07 -14.09
C ILE A 161 -7.46 -6.57 -14.11
N SER A 162 -8.02 -6.04 -13.02
CA SER A 162 -8.46 -4.65 -12.95
C SER A 162 -7.88 -3.91 -11.75
N GLY A 163 -7.95 -2.57 -11.78
CA GLY A 163 -7.51 -1.72 -10.68
C GLY A 163 -7.78 -0.25 -10.94
N TYR A 164 -7.56 0.57 -9.91
CA TYR A 164 -7.44 2.01 -10.06
C TYR A 164 -5.96 2.33 -10.31
N PRO A 165 -5.57 2.71 -11.54
CA PRO A 165 -4.22 3.19 -11.76
C PRO A 165 -4.05 4.54 -11.04
N SER A 166 -2.81 4.93 -10.78
CA SER A 166 -2.52 6.16 -10.03
C SER A 166 -3.00 7.41 -10.79
N GLU A 167 -4.19 7.90 -10.46
CA GLU A 167 -4.82 9.08 -11.06
C GLU A 167 -5.09 10.11 -9.96
N PRO A 168 -4.16 11.05 -9.70
CA PRO A 168 -4.24 11.99 -8.57
C PRO A 168 -5.51 12.84 -8.56
N PHE A 169 -6.08 13.15 -9.72
CA PHE A 169 -7.36 13.86 -9.84
C PHE A 169 -8.54 13.00 -9.36
N LEU A 170 -8.53 11.68 -9.63
CA LEU A 170 -9.53 10.76 -9.11
C LEU A 170 -9.31 10.44 -7.62
N ALA A 171 -8.07 10.39 -7.15
CA ALA A 171 -7.77 10.25 -5.73
C ALA A 171 -8.27 11.47 -4.95
N GLU A 172 -8.01 12.69 -5.44
CA GLU A 172 -8.60 13.92 -4.88
C GLU A 172 -10.14 13.86 -4.89
N ALA A 173 -10.76 13.43 -5.99
CA ALA A 173 -12.21 13.26 -6.07
C ALA A 173 -12.75 12.23 -5.06
N ALA A 174 -12.05 11.10 -4.88
CA ALA A 174 -12.41 10.07 -3.91
C ALA A 174 -12.28 10.58 -2.47
N THR A 175 -11.21 11.34 -2.15
CA THR A 175 -11.07 11.99 -0.85
C THR A 175 -12.24 12.96 -0.61
N ARG A 176 -12.55 13.86 -1.54
CA ARG A 176 -13.65 14.85 -1.40
C ARG A 176 -15.07 14.24 -1.37
N GLN A 177 -15.24 12.96 -1.67
CA GLN A 177 -16.54 12.33 -1.51
C GLN A 177 -16.76 12.06 -0.01
N ASP A 178 -17.82 12.63 0.57
CA ASP A 178 -18.07 12.70 2.02
C ASP A 178 -18.25 11.30 2.65
N SER A 179 -17.13 10.66 2.94
CA SER A 179 -17.04 9.21 3.21
C SER A 179 -15.95 8.83 4.22
N TYR A 180 -15.18 9.81 4.73
CA TYR A 180 -14.09 9.58 5.68
C TYR A 180 -14.53 8.86 6.95
N PHE A 181 -15.75 9.14 7.41
CA PHE A 181 -16.31 8.53 8.61
C PHE A 181 -16.91 7.16 8.29
N GLY A 182 -16.44 6.11 8.97
CA GLY A 182 -16.95 4.75 8.81
C GLY A 182 -16.33 3.94 7.68
N MET A 183 -15.24 4.41 7.05
CA MET A 183 -14.45 3.62 6.08
C MET A 183 -14.09 2.21 6.61
N ALA A 184 -13.72 2.11 7.89
CA ALA A 184 -13.39 0.84 8.53
C ALA A 184 -14.60 -0.11 8.63
N ARG A 185 -15.81 0.44 8.86
CA ARG A 185 -17.06 -0.33 8.88
C ARG A 185 -17.36 -0.95 7.51
N PHE A 186 -17.21 -0.18 6.43
CA PHE A 186 -17.41 -0.69 5.07
C PHE A 186 -16.37 -1.76 4.74
N LEU A 187 -15.09 -1.52 5.05
CA LEU A 187 -14.02 -2.49 4.83
C LEU A 187 -14.29 -3.82 5.54
N MET A 188 -14.79 -3.76 6.78
CA MET A 188 -15.20 -4.94 7.57
C MET A 188 -16.29 -5.74 6.86
N GLN A 189 -17.36 -5.08 6.39
CA GLN A 189 -18.47 -5.74 5.68
C GLN A 189 -18.00 -6.51 4.43
N TYR A 190 -17.01 -5.98 3.71
CA TYR A 190 -16.46 -6.61 2.51
C TYR A 190 -15.52 -7.79 2.78
N LEU A 191 -14.77 -7.74 3.89
CA LEU A 191 -14.02 -8.88 4.40
C LEU A 191 -14.95 -9.99 4.89
N ASP A 192 -15.97 -9.66 5.68
CA ASP A 192 -16.96 -10.64 6.15
C ASP A 192 -17.74 -11.31 5.00
N ALA A 193 -17.90 -10.62 3.86
CA ALA A 193 -18.49 -11.15 2.63
C ALA A 193 -17.54 -12.04 1.81
N GLY A 194 -16.27 -12.19 2.20
CA GLY A 194 -15.26 -12.98 1.46
C GLY A 194 -14.89 -12.40 0.09
N LEU A 195 -15.02 -11.08 -0.09
CA LEU A 195 -14.76 -10.39 -1.36
C LEU A 195 -13.33 -9.84 -1.49
N ILE A 196 -12.61 -9.77 -0.37
CA ILE A 196 -11.25 -9.22 -0.26
C ILE A 196 -10.31 -10.32 0.25
N ASP A 197 -9.07 -10.33 -0.23
CA ASP A 197 -8.06 -11.27 0.27
C ASP A 197 -7.71 -10.98 1.74
N HIS A 198 -8.04 -11.95 2.62
CA HIS A 198 -7.75 -11.89 4.05
C HIS A 198 -6.23 -11.85 4.34
N SER A 199 -5.39 -12.42 3.46
CA SER A 199 -3.93 -12.50 3.67
C SER A 199 -3.25 -11.14 3.87
N ARG A 200 -3.89 -10.06 3.39
CA ARG A 200 -3.37 -8.69 3.38
C ARG A 200 -4.08 -7.72 4.31
N LYS A 201 -5.06 -8.19 5.09
CA LYS A 201 -5.94 -7.33 5.89
C LYS A 201 -5.17 -6.41 6.86
N THR A 202 -4.05 -6.88 7.42
CA THR A 202 -3.15 -6.14 8.32
C THR A 202 -2.53 -4.92 7.61
N GLU A 203 -2.01 -5.12 6.41
CA GLU A 203 -1.42 -4.08 5.56
C GLU A 203 -2.48 -3.11 5.03
N MET A 204 -3.68 -3.63 4.74
CA MET A 204 -4.84 -2.84 4.31
C MET A 204 -5.37 -1.96 5.45
N VAL A 205 -5.43 -2.47 6.68
CA VAL A 205 -5.72 -1.69 7.90
C VAL A 205 -4.69 -0.58 8.08
N VAL A 206 -3.40 -0.86 7.98
CA VAL A 206 -2.37 0.18 8.12
C VAL A 206 -2.50 1.25 7.02
N ARG A 207 -2.77 0.88 5.77
CA ARG A 207 -3.05 1.85 4.70
C ARG A 207 -4.26 2.73 5.02
N LEU A 208 -5.34 2.14 5.55
CA LEU A 208 -6.53 2.89 5.97
C LEU A 208 -6.26 3.83 7.16
N LEU A 209 -5.46 3.39 8.14
CA LEU A 209 -5.03 4.23 9.27
C LEU A 209 -4.18 5.42 8.79
N LEU A 210 -3.24 5.18 7.87
CA LEU A 210 -2.37 6.21 7.28
C LEU A 210 -3.19 7.23 6.46
N SER A 211 -4.11 6.78 5.61
CA SER A 211 -5.02 7.69 4.90
C SER A 211 -5.87 8.50 5.87
N GLY A 212 -6.46 7.86 6.88
CA GLY A 212 -7.26 8.55 7.90
C GLY A 212 -6.48 9.63 8.66
N ALA A 213 -5.26 9.29 9.10
CA ALA A 213 -4.35 10.23 9.78
C ALA A 213 -3.97 11.42 8.89
N TYR A 214 -3.63 11.17 7.62
CA TYR A 214 -3.29 12.22 6.65
C TYR A 214 -4.48 13.14 6.37
N MET A 215 -5.65 12.58 6.09
CA MET A 215 -6.84 13.36 5.76
C MET A 215 -7.30 14.19 6.97
N GLY A 216 -7.22 13.63 8.18
CA GLY A 216 -7.44 14.37 9.43
C GLY A 216 -6.46 15.52 9.65
N ALA A 217 -5.16 15.32 9.36
CA ALA A 217 -4.15 16.36 9.45
C ALA A 217 -4.37 17.49 8.42
N VAL A 218 -4.70 17.14 7.16
CA VAL A 218 -5.03 18.13 6.13
C VAL A 218 -6.28 18.93 6.50
N ILE A 219 -7.34 18.28 7.02
CA ILE A 219 -8.55 18.96 7.50
C ILE A 219 -8.18 19.94 8.62
N ALA A 220 -7.38 19.52 9.60
CA ALA A 220 -6.98 20.37 10.72
C ALA A 220 -6.16 21.59 10.27
N GLU A 221 -5.24 21.43 9.30
CA GLU A 221 -4.42 22.53 8.79
C GLU A 221 -5.18 23.49 7.85
N GLN A 222 -6.26 23.04 7.18
CA GLN A 222 -7.04 23.85 6.24
C GLN A 222 -8.39 24.35 6.77
N ALA A 223 -8.83 23.93 7.96
CA ALA A 223 -10.16 24.23 8.51
C ALA A 223 -10.47 25.74 8.54
N ASP A 224 -9.53 26.56 9.02
CA ASP A 224 -9.72 28.02 9.10
C ASP A 224 -9.79 28.66 7.70
N GLU A 225 -8.97 28.23 6.73
CA GLU A 225 -9.04 28.73 5.35
C GLU A 225 -10.37 28.35 4.69
N ALA A 226 -10.78 27.08 4.81
CA ALA A 226 -11.99 26.54 4.21
C ALA A 226 -13.26 27.22 4.75
N ASN A 227 -13.36 27.39 6.08
CA ASN A 227 -14.48 28.07 6.73
C ASN A 227 -14.58 29.55 6.32
N ASN A 228 -13.46 30.26 6.21
CA ASN A 228 -13.45 31.67 5.84
C ASN A 228 -13.75 31.89 4.35
N GLN A 229 -13.23 31.02 3.47
CA GLN A 229 -13.33 31.20 2.02
C GLN A 229 -14.48 30.43 1.37
N HIS A 230 -15.20 29.58 2.13
CA HIS A 230 -16.22 28.65 1.62
C HIS A 230 -15.69 27.74 0.50
N THR A 231 -14.45 27.27 0.65
CA THR A 231 -13.74 26.43 -0.32
C THR A 231 -13.68 24.96 0.11
N ASP A 232 -13.74 24.06 -0.87
CA ASP A 232 -13.46 22.64 -0.64
C ASP A 232 -12.04 22.44 -0.10
N ILE A 233 -11.89 21.53 0.88
CA ILE A 233 -10.59 21.10 1.38
C ILE A 233 -9.82 20.40 0.24
N ASN A 234 -8.55 20.75 0.08
CA ASN A 234 -7.70 20.23 -0.98
C ASN A 234 -6.67 19.25 -0.40
N PHE A 235 -6.93 17.95 -0.59
CA PHE A 235 -6.15 16.86 -0.01
C PHE A 235 -4.80 16.69 -0.71
N SER A 236 -4.69 17.15 -1.95
CA SER A 236 -3.45 17.16 -2.73
C SER A 236 -2.49 18.30 -2.39
N LYS A 237 -2.85 19.28 -1.54
CA LYS A 237 -1.89 20.28 -1.03
C LYS A 237 -0.83 19.67 -0.10
N GLY A 238 -1.11 18.54 0.56
CA GLY A 238 -0.25 18.00 1.63
C GLY A 238 -0.58 18.60 3.01
N CYS A 239 0.11 18.09 4.02
CA CYS A 239 0.12 18.63 5.39
C CYS A 239 1.54 18.56 5.98
N SER A 240 1.78 19.24 7.09
CA SER A 240 3.04 19.13 7.82
C SER A 240 3.26 17.70 8.32
N LEU A 241 4.51 17.23 8.30
CA LEU A 241 4.86 15.90 8.80
C LEU A 241 4.56 15.74 10.30
N LEU A 242 4.66 16.83 11.07
CA LEU A 242 4.34 16.89 12.51
C LEU A 242 2.82 16.96 12.79
N GLY A 243 2.01 17.43 11.83
CA GLY A 243 0.55 17.34 11.88
C GLY A 243 0.05 15.93 11.54
N PHE A 244 0.71 15.28 10.57
CA PHE A 244 0.43 13.89 10.17
C PHE A 244 0.83 12.85 11.23
N LEU A 245 2.03 12.98 11.80
CA LEU A 245 2.54 12.09 12.84
C LEU A 245 2.67 12.85 14.16
N LYS A 246 2.02 12.35 15.22
CA LYS A 246 2.32 12.82 16.59
C LYS A 246 3.71 12.31 16.98
N PRO A 247 4.69 13.19 17.25
CA PRO A 247 6.04 12.77 17.58
C PRO A 247 6.08 12.08 18.95
N TYR A 248 6.80 10.96 19.02
CA TYR A 248 7.32 10.42 20.27
C TYR A 248 8.82 10.71 20.29
N ASN A 249 9.25 11.57 21.19
CA ASN A 249 10.64 12.02 21.23
C ASN A 249 11.58 10.93 21.76
N VAL A 250 12.64 10.68 20.99
CA VAL A 250 13.77 9.82 21.35
C VAL A 250 14.93 10.72 21.76
N ALA A 251 15.64 10.34 22.82
CA ALA A 251 16.67 11.17 23.44
C ALA A 251 18.02 11.12 22.68
N SER A 252 18.12 11.78 21.53
CA SER A 252 19.37 11.89 20.77
C SER A 252 19.51 13.24 20.04
N GLY A 253 20.34 14.15 20.59
CA GLY A 253 20.89 15.32 19.88
C GLY A 253 19.89 16.34 19.31
N PHE A 254 19.31 16.03 18.16
CA PHE A 254 18.30 16.83 17.48
C PHE A 254 16.91 16.26 17.75
N THR A 255 15.97 17.14 18.14
CA THR A 255 14.56 16.76 18.30
C THR A 255 13.93 16.46 16.94
N LEU A 256 12.95 15.55 16.90
CA LEU A 256 12.21 15.21 15.69
C LEU A 256 11.56 16.47 15.11
N GLU A 257 11.00 17.32 15.98
CA GLU A 257 10.44 18.62 15.66
C GLU A 257 11.47 19.53 14.97
N SER A 258 12.71 19.59 15.47
CA SER A 258 13.78 20.40 14.83
C SER A 258 14.26 19.85 13.49
N ALA A 259 14.30 18.52 13.32
CA ALA A 259 14.76 17.89 12.08
C ALA A 259 13.72 17.96 10.95
N PHE A 260 12.44 18.08 11.30
CA PHE A 260 11.31 18.03 10.37
C PHE A 260 10.36 19.23 10.47
N GLU A 261 10.74 20.32 11.13
CA GLU A 261 9.94 21.56 11.34
C GLU A 261 9.26 22.05 10.04
N ARG A 262 9.97 21.95 8.92
CA ARG A 262 9.57 22.47 7.61
C ARG A 262 9.15 21.37 6.64
N ALA A 263 9.05 20.13 7.12
CA ALA A 263 8.80 18.96 6.30
C ALA A 263 7.31 18.74 6.03
N VAL A 264 7.00 18.29 4.82
CA VAL A 264 5.64 18.08 4.32
C VAL A 264 5.50 16.68 3.76
N VAL A 265 4.37 16.05 4.08
CA VAL A 265 3.91 14.82 3.42
C VAL A 265 2.79 15.15 2.43
N ARG A 266 2.77 14.42 1.31
CA ARG A 266 1.74 14.57 0.27
C ARG A 266 1.46 13.22 -0.37
N PHE A 267 0.36 12.59 0.03
CA PHE A 267 -0.16 11.37 -0.61
C PHE A 267 -1.67 11.31 -0.46
N THR A 268 -2.39 10.95 -1.53
CA THR A 268 -3.86 10.75 -1.50
C THR A 268 -4.25 9.31 -1.74
N HIS A 269 -3.34 8.47 -2.21
CA HIS A 269 -3.58 7.07 -2.57
C HIS A 269 -2.29 6.25 -2.54
N PHE A 270 -2.41 4.93 -2.70
CA PHE A 270 -1.30 3.98 -2.76
C PHE A 270 -1.10 3.39 -4.16
N THR A 271 0.11 2.93 -4.47
CA THR A 271 0.42 2.09 -5.64
C THR A 271 1.31 0.92 -5.25
N LYS A 272 1.29 -0.17 -6.03
CA LYS A 272 2.29 -1.25 -5.89
C LYS A 272 3.59 -0.86 -6.57
N ALA A 273 4.71 -1.13 -5.91
CA ALA A 273 5.99 -1.29 -6.58
C ALA A 273 5.98 -2.57 -7.44
N ALA A 274 6.84 -2.62 -8.47
CA ALA A 274 7.09 -3.85 -9.23
C ALA A 274 8.02 -4.82 -8.48
N ASP A 275 9.00 -4.27 -7.75
CA ASP A 275 9.99 -4.98 -6.93
C ASP A 275 10.57 -4.03 -5.86
N CYS A 276 11.55 -4.49 -5.08
CA CYS A 276 12.18 -3.68 -4.02
C CYS A 276 13.02 -2.49 -4.53
N SER A 277 13.48 -2.49 -5.79
CA SER A 277 14.29 -1.38 -6.35
C SER A 277 13.48 -0.08 -6.54
N ALA A 278 12.15 -0.17 -6.49
CA ALA A 278 11.25 0.96 -6.59
C ALA A 278 11.09 1.78 -5.30
N ILE A 279 11.79 1.45 -4.20
CA ILE A 279 11.79 2.22 -2.94
C ILE A 279 13.13 2.93 -2.77
N THR A 280 13.28 4.08 -3.43
CA THR A 280 14.50 4.94 -3.40
C THR A 280 14.15 6.43 -3.36
N THR A 281 15.07 7.31 -2.96
CA THR A 281 14.82 8.77 -2.98
C THR A 281 14.45 9.30 -4.35
N ARG A 282 15.00 8.71 -5.44
CA ARG A 282 14.60 9.03 -6.82
C ARG A 282 13.14 8.69 -7.10
N SER A 283 12.70 7.50 -6.70
CA SER A 283 11.28 7.13 -6.83
C SER A 283 10.38 8.01 -5.97
N MET A 284 10.83 8.41 -4.77
CA MET A 284 10.08 9.32 -3.89
C MET A 284 9.86 10.70 -4.53
N VAL A 285 10.75 11.20 -5.40
CA VAL A 285 10.49 12.41 -6.20
C VAL A 285 9.27 12.22 -7.10
N ALA A 286 9.20 11.11 -7.84
CA ALA A 286 8.07 10.81 -8.72
C ALA A 286 6.78 10.58 -7.91
N SER A 287 6.87 9.83 -6.81
CA SER A 287 5.75 9.60 -5.88
C SER A 287 5.24 10.88 -5.25
N PHE A 288 6.12 11.81 -4.85
CA PHE A 288 5.73 13.11 -4.28
C PHE A 288 5.13 14.05 -5.31
N LEU A 289 5.63 14.05 -6.55
CA LEU A 289 5.01 14.81 -7.66
C LEU A 289 3.60 14.27 -7.96
N ARG A 290 3.42 12.95 -7.95
CA ARG A 290 2.12 12.31 -8.21
C ARG A 290 1.17 12.37 -7.01
N GLY A 291 1.68 12.42 -5.79
CA GLY A 291 0.88 12.44 -4.57
C GLY A 291 0.44 11.04 -4.16
N LEU A 292 1.38 10.09 -4.16
CA LEU A 292 1.13 8.70 -3.77
C LEU A 292 2.15 8.18 -2.76
N ALA A 293 1.73 7.13 -2.05
CA ALA A 293 2.58 6.26 -1.26
C ALA A 293 2.83 4.93 -2.00
N VAL A 294 3.98 4.32 -1.78
CA VAL A 294 4.40 3.08 -2.46
C VAL A 294 4.28 1.90 -1.51
N VAL A 295 3.67 0.81 -1.96
CA VAL A 295 3.51 -0.46 -1.23
C VAL A 295 4.37 -1.53 -1.88
N ARG A 296 5.10 -2.32 -1.10
CA ARG A 296 5.89 -3.44 -1.64
C ARG A 296 4.95 -4.54 -2.19
N PRO A 297 5.27 -5.17 -3.34
CA PRO A 297 4.65 -6.43 -3.74
C PRO A 297 5.01 -7.57 -2.78
N GLN A 298 4.15 -8.60 -2.72
CA GLN A 298 4.36 -9.76 -1.85
C GLN A 298 5.57 -10.62 -2.28
N ASN A 299 5.96 -11.55 -1.39
CA ASN A 299 7.00 -12.59 -1.59
C ASN A 299 8.47 -12.16 -1.48
N LEU A 300 8.76 -10.89 -1.14
CA LEU A 300 10.13 -10.36 -1.06
C LEU A 300 10.58 -10.08 0.40
N GLY A 301 10.74 -11.16 1.17
CA GLY A 301 11.52 -11.18 2.42
C GLY A 301 11.08 -10.20 3.52
N ALA A 302 12.03 -9.76 4.34
CA ALA A 302 11.83 -8.73 5.37
C ALA A 302 12.23 -7.35 4.83
N GLY A 303 11.45 -6.30 5.15
CA GLY A 303 11.82 -4.92 4.77
C GLY A 303 10.75 -3.85 5.03
N ILE A 304 10.85 -2.75 4.28
CA ILE A 304 9.94 -1.58 4.21
C ILE A 304 8.64 -1.91 3.44
N ASP A 305 7.54 -2.22 4.10
CA ASP A 305 6.29 -2.64 3.42
C ASP A 305 5.55 -1.48 2.75
N ILE A 306 5.65 -0.28 3.31
CA ILE A 306 5.07 0.97 2.76
C ILE A 306 6.13 2.09 2.85
N ALA A 307 6.26 2.89 1.81
CA ALA A 307 7.09 4.10 1.78
C ALA A 307 6.25 5.33 1.43
N ILE A 308 6.27 6.35 2.30
CA ILE A 308 5.60 7.63 2.09
C ILE A 308 6.67 8.71 1.85
N PRO A 309 6.59 9.49 0.75
CA PRO A 309 7.59 10.51 0.44
C PRO A 309 7.47 11.73 1.36
N ILE A 310 8.60 12.22 1.86
CA ILE A 310 8.72 13.44 2.68
C ILE A 310 9.49 14.50 1.88
N LEU A 311 8.92 15.68 1.67
CA LEU A 311 9.67 16.86 1.26
C LEU A 311 10.22 17.54 2.52
N LEU A 312 11.54 17.57 2.70
CA LEU A 312 12.18 18.04 3.94
C LEU A 312 11.99 19.55 4.23
N ASP A 313 11.76 20.35 3.19
CA ASP A 313 11.63 21.81 3.30
C ASP A 313 10.64 22.31 2.25
N LYS A 314 9.45 22.73 2.71
CA LYS A 314 8.34 23.19 1.86
C LYS A 314 8.68 24.32 0.88
N ASP A 315 9.70 25.12 1.18
CA ASP A 315 10.13 26.24 0.32
C ASP A 315 11.22 25.85 -0.69
N ARG A 316 11.64 24.57 -0.73
CA ARG A 316 12.57 24.06 -1.74
C ARG A 316 11.85 23.63 -3.02
N LYS A 317 12.64 23.55 -4.09
CA LYS A 317 12.24 22.88 -5.34
C LYS A 317 12.27 21.37 -5.13
N ILE A 318 11.28 20.68 -5.67
CA ILE A 318 11.15 19.23 -5.56
C ILE A 318 12.23 18.56 -6.41
N SER A 319 13.18 17.93 -5.74
CA SER A 319 14.35 17.27 -6.31
C SER A 319 14.85 16.19 -5.38
N GLU A 320 15.66 15.25 -5.87
CA GLU A 320 16.15 14.14 -5.06
C GLU A 320 16.83 14.59 -3.74
N PRO A 321 17.69 15.64 -3.71
CA PRO A 321 18.29 16.16 -2.46
C PRO A 321 17.35 16.96 -1.54
N SER A 322 16.09 17.19 -1.90
CA SER A 322 15.07 17.76 -0.99
C SER A 322 14.08 16.71 -0.48
N MET A 323 14.16 15.47 -0.99
CA MET A 323 13.32 14.35 -0.57
C MET A 323 13.95 13.52 0.54
N SER A 324 13.08 12.93 1.35
CA SER A 324 13.33 11.82 2.27
C SER A 324 12.12 10.89 2.27
N GLY A 325 12.04 9.94 3.20
CA GLY A 325 10.94 8.99 3.31
C GLY A 325 10.56 8.65 4.75
N LEU A 326 9.27 8.35 4.93
CA LEU A 326 8.77 7.59 6.05
C LEU A 326 8.66 6.13 5.60
N LEU A 327 9.55 5.29 6.15
CA LEU A 327 9.70 3.89 5.78
C LEU A 327 9.00 3.02 6.84
N ILE A 328 7.92 2.36 6.43
CA ILE A 328 6.98 1.69 7.34
C ILE A 328 7.10 0.18 7.18
N ARG A 329 7.20 -0.53 8.30
CA ARG A 329 7.06 -2.00 8.37
C ARG A 329 5.81 -2.37 9.15
N VAL A 330 5.01 -3.26 8.60
CA VAL A 330 3.74 -3.73 9.18
C VAL A 330 3.99 -5.04 9.92
N GLN A 331 3.46 -5.16 11.14
CA GLN A 331 3.61 -6.35 11.97
C GLN A 331 2.29 -6.66 12.68
N LEU A 332 1.80 -7.90 12.55
CA LEU A 332 0.58 -8.38 13.24
C LEU A 332 0.86 -8.84 14.68
N ARG A 333 2.09 -9.29 14.94
CA ARG A 333 2.53 -9.87 16.22
C ARG A 333 3.82 -9.21 16.68
N ASP A 334 4.17 -9.41 17.95
CA ASP A 334 5.43 -8.92 18.52
C ASP A 334 6.62 -9.77 18.02
N GLN A 335 7.04 -9.51 16.78
CA GLN A 335 8.22 -10.12 16.18
C GLN A 335 9.43 -9.17 16.35
N PRO A 336 10.64 -9.70 16.60
CA PRO A 336 11.87 -8.91 16.52
C PRO A 336 12.11 -8.51 15.06
N GLY A 337 12.34 -7.22 14.83
CA GLY A 337 12.66 -6.70 13.50
C GLY A 337 12.48 -5.19 13.40
N GLY A 338 13.54 -4.51 12.98
CA GLY A 338 13.51 -3.09 12.61
C GLY A 338 13.04 -2.88 11.17
N VAL A 339 13.05 -1.61 10.77
CA VAL A 339 13.09 -1.18 9.36
C VAL A 339 14.56 -0.96 9.00
N ASP A 340 15.02 -1.46 7.86
CA ASP A 340 16.34 -1.13 7.30
C ASP A 340 16.12 -0.25 6.06
N GLU A 341 17.05 0.67 5.80
CA GLU A 341 17.04 1.59 4.67
C GLU A 341 17.25 0.85 3.33
N MET A 342 17.99 -0.26 3.33
CA MET A 342 18.22 -1.13 2.15
C MET A 342 18.40 -0.39 0.81
N GLY A 343 19.32 0.60 0.77
CA GLY A 343 19.62 1.35 -0.46
C GLY A 343 18.60 2.43 -0.83
N PHE A 344 17.77 2.88 0.10
CA PHE A 344 16.83 3.98 -0.09
C PHE A 344 17.52 5.27 -0.57
N PHE A 345 18.65 5.62 0.05
CA PHE A 345 19.52 6.71 -0.41
C PHE A 345 20.55 6.22 -1.44
N PRO A 346 20.92 7.06 -2.43
CA PRO A 346 21.98 6.72 -3.39
C PRO A 346 23.33 6.61 -2.67
N GLN A 347 24.13 5.60 -3.01
CA GLN A 347 25.51 5.54 -2.52
C GLN A 347 26.31 6.75 -3.02
N VAL A 348 26.69 7.64 -2.10
CA VAL A 348 27.41 8.86 -2.44
C VAL A 348 28.91 8.58 -2.46
N SER A 349 29.60 9.13 -3.46
CA SER A 349 31.07 9.13 -3.47
C SER A 349 31.61 10.00 -2.32
N ALA A 350 32.79 9.66 -1.81
CA ALA A 350 33.37 10.23 -0.58
C ALA A 350 33.62 11.76 -0.58
N ALA A 351 33.26 12.48 -1.64
CA ALA A 351 33.40 13.93 -1.77
C ALA A 351 32.20 14.75 -1.25
N ARG A 352 31.06 14.12 -0.91
CA ARG A 352 29.92 14.78 -0.25
C ARG A 352 29.23 13.80 0.71
N GLN A 353 29.25 14.09 2.00
CA GLN A 353 28.34 13.44 2.95
C GLN A 353 26.91 13.94 2.71
N ASP A 354 25.98 13.02 2.61
CA ASP A 354 24.54 13.30 2.52
C ASP A 354 23.92 12.96 3.88
N MET A 355 23.61 13.98 4.68
CA MET A 355 23.12 13.82 6.06
C MET A 355 21.61 14.08 6.15
N ARG A 356 20.85 13.80 5.09
CA ARG A 356 19.39 13.99 5.08
C ARG A 356 18.72 13.07 6.12
N PRO A 357 17.93 13.61 7.06
CA PRO A 357 17.22 12.78 8.03
C PRO A 357 16.08 12.02 7.38
N TYR A 358 15.73 10.86 7.92
CA TYR A 358 14.58 10.06 7.48
C TYR A 358 13.84 9.43 8.67
N MET A 359 12.65 8.91 8.40
CA MET A 359 11.80 8.31 9.42
C MET A 359 11.56 6.83 9.17
N THR A 360 11.49 6.06 10.25
CA THR A 360 11.02 4.68 10.23
C THR A 360 9.84 4.49 11.17
N LEU A 361 8.86 3.69 10.76
CA LEU A 361 7.69 3.36 11.57
C LEU A 361 7.50 1.84 11.60
N VAL A 362 7.44 1.26 12.79
CA VAL A 362 6.96 -0.12 12.97
C VAL A 362 5.50 -0.05 13.42
N ALA A 363 4.59 -0.48 12.55
CA ALA A 363 3.15 -0.49 12.77
C ALA A 363 2.71 -1.86 13.31
N LYS A 364 2.58 -1.98 14.64
CA LYS A 364 2.13 -3.18 15.37
C LYS A 364 0.62 -3.13 15.58
N VAL A 365 -0.14 -3.52 14.55
CA VAL A 365 -1.61 -3.60 14.62
C VAL A 365 -2.03 -5.00 15.04
N GLY A 366 -2.93 -5.12 16.02
CA GLY A 366 -3.32 -6.40 16.63
C GLY A 366 -2.62 -6.74 17.96
N VAL A 367 -1.73 -5.89 18.45
CA VAL A 367 -1.09 -6.00 19.78
C VAL A 367 -1.42 -4.75 20.59
N GLU A 368 -1.87 -4.92 21.85
CA GLU A 368 -2.01 -3.78 22.78
C GLU A 368 -0.64 -3.16 23.09
N ALA A 369 -0.59 -1.85 23.32
CA ALA A 369 0.62 -1.21 23.81
C ALA A 369 1.01 -1.83 25.17
N PRO A 370 2.31 -2.04 25.47
CA PRO A 370 2.75 -2.44 26.80
C PRO A 370 2.20 -1.45 27.83
N ARG A 371 1.47 -1.95 28.83
CA ARG A 371 0.93 -1.10 29.91
C ARG A 371 2.09 -0.49 30.68
N GLN A 372 2.37 0.79 30.45
CA GLN A 372 3.23 1.57 31.32
C GLN A 372 2.53 1.68 32.68
N SER A 373 3.08 0.99 33.69
CA SER A 373 2.63 1.10 35.07
C SER A 373 2.90 2.52 35.58
N PRO A 374 1.88 3.26 36.03
CA PRO A 374 2.05 4.64 36.49
C PRO A 374 2.57 4.66 37.94
N ASP A 375 3.81 4.23 38.15
CA ASP A 375 4.46 4.35 39.46
C ASP A 375 4.95 5.78 39.70
N VAL A 376 4.01 6.61 40.14
CA VAL A 376 4.32 7.80 40.93
C VAL A 376 4.88 7.35 42.27
N ASN A 377 6.20 7.39 42.43
CA ASN A 377 6.81 7.65 43.74
C ASN A 377 8.22 8.24 43.60
N ALA A 378 8.27 9.56 43.46
CA ALA A 378 9.48 10.34 43.67
C ALA A 378 9.90 10.27 45.16
N THR A 379 10.66 9.25 45.53
CA THR A 379 11.23 9.12 46.88
C THR A 379 12.75 9.30 46.82
N LYS A 380 13.23 10.46 47.30
CA LYS A 380 14.67 10.66 47.52
C LYS A 380 15.13 9.76 48.67
N SER A 381 15.93 8.74 48.38
CA SER A 381 16.68 8.01 49.40
C SER A 381 18.07 7.59 48.91
N SER A 382 19.07 8.24 49.50
CA SER A 382 20.40 7.75 49.90
C SER A 382 20.97 6.46 49.28
N MET A 383 22.18 6.60 48.72
CA MET A 383 23.28 5.61 48.63
C MET A 383 23.00 4.18 49.09
N GLY A 384 23.01 3.24 48.15
CA GLY A 384 23.11 1.79 48.39
C GLY A 384 23.57 1.08 47.12
N SER A 385 24.77 0.48 47.14
CA SER A 385 25.37 -0.16 45.96
C SER A 385 24.77 -1.52 45.65
N SER A 386 24.16 -1.68 44.47
CA SER A 386 24.20 -2.89 43.63
C SER A 386 23.23 -2.76 42.44
N VAL A 387 23.75 -2.39 41.26
CA VAL A 387 22.97 -2.45 39.99
C VAL A 387 23.19 -3.82 39.35
N PRO A 388 22.14 -4.62 39.07
CA PRO A 388 22.26 -5.76 38.18
C PRO A 388 22.34 -5.27 36.72
N ASN A 389 23.35 -5.73 35.99
CA ASN A 389 23.58 -5.37 34.59
C ASN A 389 22.35 -5.68 33.71
N VAL A 390 21.78 -4.63 33.09
CA VAL A 390 21.08 -4.76 31.81
C VAL A 390 22.08 -4.43 30.71
N SER A 391 23.08 -5.31 30.56
CA SER A 391 24.03 -5.27 29.45
C SER A 391 23.34 -5.82 28.20
N GLY A 392 22.69 -4.94 27.47
CA GLY A 392 21.95 -5.21 26.23
C GLY A 392 21.77 -3.97 25.37
N VAL A 393 22.62 -2.97 25.56
CA VAL A 393 22.89 -1.94 24.55
C VAL A 393 23.93 -2.58 23.64
N GLU A 394 23.50 -3.01 22.46
CA GLU A 394 24.45 -3.06 21.34
C GLU A 394 24.84 -1.60 21.10
N GLU A 395 26.07 -1.25 21.46
CA GLU A 395 26.70 -0.04 20.96
C GLU A 395 26.85 -0.26 19.45
N ASP A 396 25.84 0.20 18.70
CA ASP A 396 25.96 0.39 17.25
C ASP A 396 27.26 1.16 17.03
N LYS A 397 28.20 0.52 16.31
CA LYS A 397 29.47 1.16 15.98
C LYS A 397 29.14 2.43 15.23
N GLU A 398 29.77 3.54 15.60
CA GLU A 398 29.68 4.80 14.87
C GLU A 398 30.34 4.65 13.48
N ASP A 399 29.62 4.05 12.53
CA ASP A 399 29.93 4.14 11.12
C ASP A 399 29.63 5.59 10.67
N GLU A 400 30.70 6.30 10.32
CA GLU A 400 30.79 7.77 10.14
C GLU A 400 30.01 8.32 8.90
N LYS A 401 28.95 7.62 8.47
CA LYS A 401 28.29 7.80 7.18
C LYS A 401 26.76 7.61 7.19
N ASP A 402 26.16 7.28 8.33
CA ASP A 402 24.73 6.95 8.36
C ASP A 402 23.82 8.18 8.45
N HIS A 403 22.70 8.10 7.73
CA HIS A 403 21.68 9.14 7.68
C HIS A 403 20.97 9.27 9.04
N PRO A 404 20.66 10.49 9.54
CA PRO A 404 19.99 10.65 10.84
C PRO A 404 18.60 9.99 10.86
N ARG A 405 18.49 8.91 11.63
CA ARG A 405 17.31 8.03 11.69
C ARG A 405 16.39 8.39 12.85
N TYR A 406 15.11 8.63 12.56
CA TYR A 406 14.06 8.81 13.56
C TYR A 406 13.11 7.60 13.55
N SER A 407 13.04 6.86 14.66
CA SER A 407 12.27 5.61 14.74
C SER A 407 11.04 5.73 15.63
N ILE A 408 9.86 5.44 15.08
CA ILE A 408 8.57 5.40 15.80
C ILE A 408 8.07 3.95 15.85
N ARG A 409 7.40 3.57 16.94
CA ARG A 409 6.63 2.33 17.05
C ARG A 409 5.18 2.69 17.38
N ALA A 410 4.25 2.33 16.50
CA ALA A 410 2.82 2.51 16.69
C ALA A 410 2.17 1.18 17.10
N TYR A 411 1.38 1.19 18.16
CA TYR A 411 0.69 0.00 18.70
C TYR A 411 -0.83 0.16 18.62
N GLY A 412 -1.51 -0.92 18.23
CA GLY A 412 -2.97 -0.98 18.12
C GLY A 412 -3.55 -0.05 17.05
N CYS A 413 -4.88 0.15 17.11
CA CYS A 413 -5.67 0.92 16.14
C CYS A 413 -6.56 1.93 16.88
N THR A 414 -5.95 2.89 17.57
CA THR A 414 -6.64 3.88 18.41
C THR A 414 -6.44 5.32 17.91
N HIS A 415 -7.37 6.21 18.28
CA HIS A 415 -7.23 7.67 18.08
C HIS A 415 -5.94 8.23 18.67
N ALA A 416 -5.49 7.71 19.82
CA ALA A 416 -4.27 8.18 20.47
C ALA A 416 -3.02 7.92 19.61
N THR A 417 -2.95 6.73 18.98
CA THR A 417 -1.81 6.32 18.15
C THR A 417 -1.86 6.91 16.74
N TRP A 418 -3.04 6.95 16.09
CA TRP A 418 -3.17 7.25 14.66
C TRP A 418 -4.02 8.48 14.33
N ASN A 419 -4.52 9.22 15.34
CA ASN A 419 -5.41 10.39 15.14
C ASN A 419 -6.71 10.09 14.35
N ILE A 420 -7.12 8.82 14.30
CA ILE A 420 -8.35 8.33 13.66
C ILE A 420 -9.58 8.48 14.55
N ASN A 421 -10.78 8.47 13.97
CA ASN A 421 -12.04 8.49 14.70
C ASN A 421 -12.13 7.37 15.76
N VAL A 422 -12.50 7.72 17.00
CA VAL A 422 -12.62 6.80 18.14
C VAL A 422 -13.63 5.69 17.88
N TYR A 423 -14.74 6.00 17.19
CA TYR A 423 -15.81 5.04 16.90
C TYR A 423 -15.40 3.92 15.94
N ASP A 424 -14.30 4.06 15.20
CA ASP A 424 -13.86 3.05 14.23
C ASP A 424 -12.98 1.94 14.85
N SER A 425 -12.52 2.11 16.10
CA SER A 425 -11.57 1.18 16.76
C SER A 425 -12.08 -0.27 16.89
N SER A 426 -13.39 -0.46 17.08
CA SER A 426 -14.01 -1.80 17.08
C SER A 426 -13.97 -2.48 15.71
N TYR A 427 -14.14 -1.75 14.61
CA TYR A 427 -14.09 -2.31 13.27
C TYR A 427 -12.67 -2.76 12.92
N TYR A 428 -11.65 -1.98 13.26
CA TYR A 428 -10.24 -2.39 13.10
C TYR A 428 -9.93 -3.66 13.91
N THR A 429 -10.45 -3.76 15.14
CA THR A 429 -10.25 -4.94 16.00
C THR A 429 -10.89 -6.19 15.39
N HIS A 430 -12.12 -6.07 14.86
CA HIS A 430 -12.80 -7.17 14.16
C HIS A 430 -12.03 -7.62 12.91
N ILE A 431 -11.64 -6.68 12.04
CA ILE A 431 -10.86 -6.96 10.82
C ILE A 431 -9.59 -7.73 11.15
N LEU A 432 -8.87 -7.34 12.22
CA LEU A 432 -7.63 -8.00 12.62
C LEU A 432 -7.88 -9.38 13.26
N ALA A 433 -9.01 -9.60 13.93
CA ALA A 433 -9.33 -10.86 14.60
C ALA A 433 -9.61 -12.05 13.65
N THR A 434 -10.06 -11.80 12.42
CA THR A 434 -10.56 -12.81 11.45
C THR A 434 -9.51 -13.81 10.87
N ASP A 435 -8.38 -14.05 11.54
CA ASP A 435 -7.25 -14.85 10.99
C ASP A 435 -7.20 -16.31 11.46
N ASP A 436 -7.97 -16.70 12.48
CA ASP A 436 -8.16 -18.12 12.74
C ASP A 436 -9.14 -18.67 11.69
N LEU A 437 -8.76 -19.74 11.00
CA LEU A 437 -9.65 -20.47 10.08
C LEU A 437 -10.98 -20.84 10.75
N LEU A 438 -10.95 -21.04 12.07
CA LEU A 438 -12.11 -21.38 12.88
C LEU A 438 -12.76 -20.18 13.58
N ALA A 439 -12.24 -18.95 13.48
CA ALA A 439 -12.89 -17.75 14.07
C ALA A 439 -14.31 -17.55 13.57
N ASN A 440 -14.58 -17.91 12.32
CA ASN A 440 -15.89 -17.83 11.69
C ASN A 440 -16.66 -19.16 11.67
N HIS A 441 -16.17 -20.20 12.37
CA HIS A 441 -16.89 -21.47 12.45
C HIS A 441 -18.23 -21.27 13.19
N PRO A 442 -19.39 -21.69 12.64
CA PRO A 442 -20.70 -21.40 13.25
C PRO A 442 -20.92 -21.96 14.66
N ARG A 443 -20.05 -22.87 15.11
CA ARG A 443 -20.05 -23.43 16.47
C ARG A 443 -18.72 -23.10 17.14
N GLN A 444 -18.72 -22.02 17.92
CA GLN A 444 -17.57 -21.51 18.67
C GLN A 444 -17.36 -22.21 20.03
N ASP A 445 -18.14 -23.24 20.34
CA ASP A 445 -17.91 -24.03 21.55
C ASP A 445 -16.65 -24.91 21.40
N ALA A 446 -15.90 -25.06 22.49
CA ALA A 446 -14.62 -25.76 22.49
C ALA A 446 -14.72 -27.21 21.97
N THR A 447 -15.85 -27.89 22.19
CA THR A 447 -16.05 -29.27 21.73
C THR A 447 -16.20 -29.34 20.21
N SER A 448 -17.00 -28.46 19.61
CA SER A 448 -17.13 -28.35 18.16
C SER A 448 -15.82 -27.93 17.50
N LEU A 449 -15.07 -27.01 18.11
CA LEU A 449 -13.77 -26.57 17.60
C LEU A 449 -12.72 -27.69 17.68
N ASP A 450 -12.61 -28.40 18.81
CA ASP A 450 -11.70 -29.54 18.96
C ASP A 450 -12.03 -30.67 17.95
N LEU A 451 -13.31 -30.92 17.65
CA LEU A 451 -13.71 -31.87 16.60
C LEU A 451 -13.28 -31.43 15.20
N VAL A 452 -13.32 -30.13 14.89
CA VAL A 452 -12.79 -29.62 13.62
C VAL A 452 -11.27 -29.66 13.58
N HIS A 453 -10.57 -29.37 14.68
CA HIS A 453 -9.12 -29.55 14.78
C HIS A 453 -8.69 -31.02 14.57
N GLN A 454 -9.48 -32.00 15.04
CA GLN A 454 -9.23 -33.42 14.79
C GLN A 454 -9.30 -33.81 13.31
N MET A 455 -9.98 -33.02 12.46
CA MET A 455 -9.98 -33.20 11.00
C MET A 455 -8.67 -32.73 10.32
N LEU A 456 -7.73 -32.15 11.08
CA LEU A 456 -6.46 -31.58 10.61
C LEU A 456 -6.60 -30.58 9.44
N PRO A 457 -7.48 -29.57 9.54
CA PRO A 457 -7.63 -28.55 8.49
C PRO A 457 -6.38 -27.66 8.34
N PHE A 458 -5.52 -27.61 9.37
CA PHE A 458 -4.20 -26.98 9.36
C PHE A 458 -3.29 -27.65 10.38
N TRP A 459 -1.99 -27.36 10.30
CA TRP A 459 -0.96 -27.88 11.19
C TRP A 459 -0.25 -26.72 11.90
N ASP A 460 -0.32 -26.67 13.22
CA ASP A 460 0.46 -25.72 14.04
C ASP A 460 1.45 -26.47 14.98
N SER A 461 2.26 -25.73 15.72
CA SER A 461 3.27 -26.31 16.63
C SER A 461 2.70 -27.00 17.88
N LYS A 462 1.40 -26.87 18.16
CA LYS A 462 0.68 -27.51 19.27
C LYS A 462 -0.01 -28.82 18.85
N HIS A 463 -0.32 -28.98 17.56
CA HIS A 463 -0.97 -30.18 17.03
C HIS A 463 -0.18 -31.51 17.18
N PRO A 464 1.17 -31.58 17.06
CA PRO A 464 1.90 -32.86 17.10
C PRO A 464 1.65 -33.68 18.37
N ALA A 465 1.56 -33.03 19.54
CA ALA A 465 1.28 -33.69 20.81
C ALA A 465 -0.15 -34.29 20.85
N ARG A 466 -1.13 -33.57 20.30
CA ARG A 466 -2.54 -34.01 20.26
C ARG A 466 -2.76 -35.19 19.31
N VAL A 467 -2.13 -35.19 18.13
CA VAL A 467 -2.27 -36.27 17.13
C VAL A 467 -1.62 -37.58 17.58
N LEU A 468 -0.48 -37.48 18.29
CA LEU A 468 0.27 -38.65 18.77
C LEU A 468 -0.26 -39.20 20.12
N GLY A 469 -1.29 -38.58 20.71
CA GLY A 469 -1.81 -38.98 22.03
C GLY A 469 -0.82 -38.78 23.18
N VAL A 470 0.18 -37.90 23.00
CA VAL A 470 1.22 -37.65 24.00
C VAL A 470 0.74 -36.54 24.92
N GLU A 471 0.25 -36.90 26.11
CA GLU A 471 0.08 -35.94 27.19
C GLU A 471 1.41 -35.23 27.47
N GLN A 472 1.38 -33.91 27.66
CA GLN A 472 2.55 -33.13 28.06
C GLN A 472 2.96 -33.48 29.49
N HIS A 473 3.69 -34.58 29.66
CA HIS A 473 4.61 -34.69 30.78
C HIS A 473 5.73 -33.65 30.63
N GLN A 474 6.08 -33.02 31.75
CA GLN A 474 7.06 -31.95 31.83
C GLN A 474 8.37 -32.37 31.12
N VAL A 475 8.70 -31.68 30.02
CA VAL A 475 10.07 -31.69 29.52
C VAL A 475 10.85 -30.79 30.46
N CYS A 476 11.66 -31.40 31.33
CA CYS A 476 12.47 -30.68 32.31
C CYS A 476 13.42 -29.67 31.64
N ASP A 477 13.53 -28.50 32.24
CA ASP A 477 14.67 -27.60 32.11
C ASP A 477 15.94 -28.25 32.68
N ASP A 478 16.59 -29.18 31.96
CA ASP A 478 17.95 -29.62 32.31
C ASP A 478 18.72 -30.34 31.18
N VAL A 479 19.07 -29.62 30.10
CA VAL A 479 20.27 -29.94 29.30
C VAL A 479 21.03 -28.66 28.96
N ARG A 480 22.10 -28.37 29.71
CA ARG A 480 23.10 -27.36 29.30
C ARG A 480 23.86 -27.86 28.06
N PRO A 481 24.20 -26.98 27.09
CA PRO A 481 25.06 -27.38 25.98
C PRO A 481 26.45 -27.74 26.51
N ARG A 482 26.91 -28.96 26.21
CA ARG A 482 28.30 -29.38 26.42
C ARG A 482 29.03 -29.45 25.07
N ALA A 483 30.34 -29.19 25.13
CA ALA A 483 31.13 -28.73 24.00
C ALA A 483 31.33 -29.77 22.87
N ALA A 484 31.80 -29.24 21.74
CA ALA A 484 32.17 -29.97 20.53
C ALA A 484 33.18 -31.11 20.77
N VAL A 485 33.09 -32.13 19.93
CA VAL A 485 34.14 -33.11 19.66
C VAL A 485 34.19 -33.31 18.14
N GLU A 486 35.37 -33.15 17.55
CA GLU A 486 35.66 -33.38 16.12
C GLU A 486 35.85 -34.88 15.80
N VAL A 487 36.32 -35.17 14.58
CA VAL A 487 36.74 -36.48 14.03
C VAL A 487 35.55 -37.34 13.54
N GLY A 488 35.57 -37.89 12.32
CA GLY A 488 36.59 -37.79 11.27
C GLY A 488 36.23 -38.59 10.01
N SER A 489 37.04 -38.43 8.98
CA SER A 489 36.95 -39.07 7.66
C SER A 489 36.80 -40.59 7.66
N TYR A 490 36.02 -41.13 6.71
CA TYR A 490 36.35 -42.37 6.01
C TYR A 490 35.87 -42.34 4.55
N GLU A 491 36.82 -42.39 3.61
CA GLU A 491 36.61 -42.69 2.20
C GLU A 491 36.77 -44.19 1.91
N ALA A 492 36.41 -44.58 0.68
CA ALA A 492 36.88 -45.77 -0.05
C ALA A 492 36.26 -47.15 0.33
N SER A 493 35.95 -48.06 -0.61
CA SER A 493 36.01 -48.00 -2.08
C SER A 493 35.41 -49.25 -2.77
N MET A 494 35.27 -49.16 -4.12
CA MET A 494 35.17 -50.25 -5.12
C MET A 494 33.88 -51.10 -5.14
N VAL A 495 33.36 -51.64 -6.27
CA VAL A 495 33.60 -51.52 -7.74
C VAL A 495 32.29 -52.03 -8.42
N GLY A 496 31.91 -51.72 -9.67
CA GLY A 496 32.51 -50.92 -10.75
C GLY A 496 32.40 -51.65 -12.11
N LEU A 497 31.83 -51.03 -13.16
CA LEU A 497 31.78 -51.61 -14.52
C LEU A 497 31.81 -50.54 -15.62
N GLU A 498 32.79 -50.70 -16.50
CA GLU A 498 33.03 -50.02 -17.79
C GLU A 498 31.99 -50.44 -18.85
N ALA A 499 31.93 -49.91 -20.09
CA ALA A 499 32.22 -48.62 -20.72
C ALA A 499 31.85 -48.79 -22.21
N GLU A 500 31.55 -47.70 -22.94
CA GLU A 500 31.90 -47.66 -24.38
C GLU A 500 31.94 -46.22 -24.93
N LYS A 501 32.88 -45.99 -25.86
CA LYS A 501 33.09 -44.73 -26.59
C LYS A 501 32.90 -44.99 -28.07
N SER A 502 32.38 -44.02 -28.81
CA SER A 502 32.73 -43.89 -30.24
C SER A 502 32.75 -42.43 -30.68
N SER A 503 33.82 -42.04 -31.38
CA SER A 503 34.11 -40.68 -31.84
C SER A 503 34.40 -40.68 -33.35
N THR A 504 33.85 -39.72 -34.08
CA THR A 504 34.31 -39.24 -35.41
C THR A 504 33.63 -37.88 -35.65
N SER A 505 34.29 -36.72 -35.71
CA SER A 505 35.37 -36.22 -36.60
C SER A 505 34.89 -35.70 -37.96
N GLY A 506 34.47 -34.42 -37.97
CA GLY A 506 34.88 -33.36 -38.92
C GLY A 506 34.71 -33.51 -40.44
N GLN A 507 34.08 -32.50 -41.05
CA GLN A 507 34.53 -31.95 -42.34
C GLN A 507 34.04 -30.50 -42.55
N GLU A 508 34.95 -29.62 -43.00
CA GLU A 508 34.62 -28.29 -43.54
C GLU A 508 34.29 -28.39 -45.04
N VAL A 509 33.32 -27.60 -45.52
CA VAL A 509 33.31 -27.05 -46.89
C VAL A 509 32.71 -25.64 -46.87
N SER A 510 33.34 -24.72 -47.57
CA SER A 510 32.86 -23.34 -47.83
C SER A 510 32.26 -23.25 -49.23
N MET A 511 31.09 -22.59 -49.39
CA MET A 511 30.83 -21.70 -50.55
C MET A 511 29.55 -20.84 -50.41
N MET A 512 29.76 -19.52 -50.53
CA MET A 512 29.01 -18.50 -51.31
C MET A 512 27.51 -18.65 -51.68
N VAL A 513 26.77 -17.54 -51.45
CA VAL A 513 25.79 -16.88 -52.38
C VAL A 513 24.46 -17.66 -52.61
N ASP A 514 23.24 -17.09 -52.60
CA ASP A 514 22.78 -15.81 -53.19
C ASP A 514 21.55 -15.16 -52.51
N GLU A 515 21.08 -14.05 -53.08
CA GLU A 515 20.02 -13.12 -52.64
C GLU A 515 18.54 -13.59 -52.80
N SER A 516 17.66 -12.83 -52.13
CA SER A 516 16.30 -12.40 -52.57
C SER A 516 15.10 -13.36 -52.50
N ALA A 517 14.15 -13.04 -51.62
CA ALA A 517 12.80 -12.57 -51.99
C ALA A 517 12.13 -11.86 -50.78
#